data_AF-X1VRQ8-F1
#
_entry.id   AF-X1VRQ8-F1
#
_cell.length_a   1.000
_cell.length_b   1.000
_cell.length_c   1.000
_cell.angle_alpha   90.00
_cell.angle_beta   90.00
_cell.angle_gamma   90.00
#
_symmetry.space_group_name_H-M   'P 1'
#
loop_
_entity.id
_entity.type
_entity.pdbx_description
1 polymer ?
#
loop_
_entity_poly.entity_id
_entity_poly.type
_entity_poly.pdbx_seq_one_letter_code
_entity_poly.pdbx_strand_id
1 'polypeptide(L)'
;EIIREFFKVEPPHFLVASCTLHLDFKSSPGRSDSKISALKEKIRDLEFNPERYVDELSSTKKEEIQMGELAEKKTELIKKIKGALISAEKQKISEEIKAINNFMEEKVEPLKYELDKKLEDEEEKMKQSKVYTFREFPYCFFSAKTLQNLLKYKLINKLPSPNSINLP
;
A
#
# COMPACT_ATOMS: atom_id res chain seq x y z
N GLU A 1 39.06 -5.63 -2.74
CA GLU A 1 38.15 -6.62 -3.36
C GLU A 1 37.15 -7.11 -2.31
N ILE A 2 35.84 -6.87 -2.51
CA ILE A 2 34.79 -7.01 -1.46
C ILE A 2 34.80 -8.37 -0.76
N ILE A 3 34.94 -9.47 -1.50
CA ILE A 3 34.90 -10.83 -0.93
C ILE A 3 36.04 -11.03 0.08
N ARG A 4 37.25 -10.68 -0.31
CA ARG A 4 38.46 -10.83 0.51
C ARG A 4 38.49 -9.84 1.68
N GLU A 5 38.06 -8.61 1.45
CA GLU A 5 38.06 -7.54 2.46
C GLU A 5 36.97 -7.74 3.52
N PHE A 6 35.74 -8.08 3.10
CA PHE A 6 34.58 -8.18 3.97
C PHE A 6 34.40 -9.58 4.55
N PHE A 7 34.47 -10.62 3.71
CA PHE A 7 34.19 -11.99 4.13
C PHE A 7 35.44 -12.77 4.56
N LYS A 8 36.65 -12.20 4.37
CA LYS A 8 37.95 -12.81 4.76
C LYS A 8 38.19 -14.20 4.15
N VAL A 9 37.58 -14.48 3.00
CA VAL A 9 37.75 -15.74 2.26
C VAL A 9 38.33 -15.47 0.87
N GLU A 10 38.97 -16.49 0.30
CA GLU A 10 39.47 -16.45 -1.08
C GLU A 10 38.26 -16.45 -2.06
N PRO A 11 38.20 -15.52 -3.03
CA PRO A 11 37.13 -15.50 -4.01
C PRO A 11 37.21 -16.74 -4.93
N PRO A 12 36.06 -17.29 -5.34
CA PRO A 12 36.03 -18.45 -6.23
C PRO A 12 36.57 -18.10 -7.62
N HIS A 13 37.23 -19.07 -8.25
CA HIS A 13 37.78 -18.93 -9.61
C HIS A 13 36.73 -18.77 -10.71
N PHE A 14 35.45 -19.00 -10.40
CA PHE A 14 34.34 -18.84 -11.33
C PHE A 14 33.15 -18.18 -10.64
N LEU A 15 32.34 -17.48 -11.43
CA LEU A 15 31.10 -16.82 -11.01
C LEU A 15 29.96 -17.26 -11.91
N VAL A 16 28.85 -17.68 -11.30
CA VAL A 16 27.58 -17.92 -12.00
C VAL A 16 26.71 -16.68 -11.84
N ALA A 17 26.23 -16.12 -12.96
CA ALA A 17 25.34 -14.98 -12.97
C ALA A 17 24.05 -15.30 -13.74
N SER A 18 22.93 -15.33 -13.02
CA SER A 18 21.60 -15.38 -13.62
C SER A 18 21.05 -13.97 -13.83
N CYS A 19 20.12 -13.84 -14.78
CA CYS A 19 19.40 -12.59 -15.01
C CYS A 19 17.94 -12.91 -15.32
N THR A 20 17.02 -12.10 -14.79
CA THR A 20 15.60 -12.18 -15.10
C THR A 20 15.26 -11.07 -16.09
N LEU A 21 14.66 -11.45 -17.21
CA LEU A 21 14.14 -10.49 -18.18
C LEU A 21 12.67 -10.24 -17.86
N HIS A 22 12.30 -8.99 -17.57
CA HIS A 22 10.92 -8.58 -17.41
C HIS A 22 10.35 -8.13 -18.75
N LEU A 23 9.05 -8.34 -18.95
CA LEU A 23 8.37 -7.77 -20.11
C LEU A 23 8.31 -6.25 -19.98
N ASP A 24 8.60 -5.57 -21.08
CA ASP A 24 8.59 -4.11 -21.15
C ASP A 24 7.15 -3.60 -21.28
N PHE A 25 6.48 -3.52 -20.14
CA PHE A 25 5.20 -2.86 -20.04
C PHE A 25 5.45 -1.36 -19.81
N LYS A 26 4.93 -0.52 -20.70
CA LYS A 26 5.13 0.95 -20.71
C LYS A 26 4.73 1.67 -19.42
N SER A 27 4.05 0.99 -18.50
CA SER A 27 3.61 1.53 -17.22
C SER A 27 3.69 0.44 -16.15
N SER A 28 4.71 0.49 -15.29
CA SER A 28 4.64 -0.15 -13.97
C SER A 28 3.98 0.85 -13.02
N PRO A 29 2.82 0.52 -12.41
CA PRO A 29 2.38 1.24 -11.24
C PRO A 29 3.46 1.03 -10.18
N GLY A 30 4.08 2.10 -9.72
CA GLY A 30 5.04 2.03 -8.61
C GLY A 30 4.38 1.35 -7.40
N ARG A 31 5.17 0.59 -6.65
CA ARG A 31 4.71 -0.17 -5.48
C ARG A 31 3.99 0.75 -4.49
N SER A 32 2.67 0.61 -4.35
CA SER A 32 1.82 1.47 -3.53
C SER A 32 1.26 0.79 -2.26
N ASP A 33 1.95 -0.23 -1.74
CA ASP A 33 1.54 -0.96 -0.53
C ASP A 33 1.25 0.00 0.65
N SER A 34 2.02 1.09 0.78
CA SER A 34 1.81 2.13 1.80
C SER A 34 0.54 2.95 1.58
N LYS A 35 0.13 3.19 0.33
CA LYS A 35 -1.10 3.94 0.01
C LYS A 35 -2.35 3.13 0.35
N ILE A 36 -2.36 1.84 -0.01
CA ILE A 36 -3.45 0.91 0.34
C ILE A 36 -3.60 0.81 1.86
N SER A 37 -2.49 0.68 2.59
CA SER A 37 -2.53 0.64 4.05
C SER A 37 -3.09 1.93 4.66
N ALA A 38 -2.64 3.09 4.16
CA ALA A 38 -3.12 4.39 4.63
C ALA A 38 -4.62 4.60 4.34
N LEU A 39 -5.10 4.17 3.17
CA LEU A 39 -6.53 4.24 2.83
C LEU A 39 -7.37 3.35 3.75
N LYS A 40 -6.94 2.11 4.02
CA LYS A 40 -7.63 1.20 4.95
C LYS A 40 -7.67 1.73 6.37
N GLU A 41 -6.57 2.32 6.84
CA GLU A 41 -6.50 2.96 8.15
C GLU A 41 -7.47 4.15 8.22
N LYS A 42 -7.49 4.98 7.19
CA LYS A 42 -8.40 6.14 7.11
C LYS A 42 -9.88 5.73 7.07
N ILE A 43 -10.25 4.71 6.29
CA ILE A 43 -11.63 4.19 6.25
C ILE A 43 -12.06 3.70 7.64
N ARG A 44 -11.18 2.96 8.32
CA ARG A 44 -11.46 2.48 9.67
C ARG A 44 -11.61 3.63 10.67
N ASP A 45 -10.71 4.62 10.60
CA ASP A 45 -10.80 5.78 11.49
C ASP A 45 -12.07 6.61 11.22
N LEU A 46 -12.51 6.72 9.96
CA LEU A 46 -13.77 7.35 9.59
C LEU A 46 -14.99 6.64 10.19
N GLU A 47 -14.99 5.30 10.25
CA GLU A 47 -16.07 4.51 10.87
C GLU A 47 -16.18 4.74 12.38
N PHE A 48 -15.05 4.88 13.08
CA PHE A 48 -15.04 5.01 14.54
C PHE A 48 -15.09 6.46 15.04
N ASN A 49 -14.44 7.36 14.29
CA ASN A 49 -14.25 8.77 14.63
C ASN A 49 -14.67 9.68 13.45
N PRO A 50 -15.93 9.59 12.97
CA PRO A 50 -16.41 10.39 11.84
C PRO A 50 -16.27 11.90 12.07
N GLU A 51 -16.29 12.34 13.33
CA GLU A 51 -16.09 13.72 13.74
C GLU A 51 -14.74 14.32 13.33
N ARG A 52 -13.71 13.49 13.08
CA ARG A 52 -12.39 13.95 12.64
C ARG A 52 -12.34 14.34 11.17
N TYR A 53 -13.34 13.95 10.41
CA TYR A 53 -13.37 14.09 8.95
C TYR A 53 -14.44 15.08 8.49
N VAL A 54 -15.04 15.82 9.42
CA VAL A 54 -16.10 16.80 9.14
C VAL A 54 -15.61 17.90 8.20
N ASP A 55 -14.34 18.31 8.34
CA ASP A 55 -13.70 19.31 7.46
C ASP A 55 -13.45 18.79 6.04
N GLU A 56 -13.34 17.47 5.87
CA GLU A 56 -13.15 16.83 4.57
C GLU A 56 -14.48 16.59 3.84
N LEU A 57 -15.60 16.67 4.56
CA LEU A 57 -16.92 16.66 3.93
C LEU A 57 -17.14 18.00 3.24
N SER A 58 -17.81 17.98 2.09
CA SER A 58 -18.36 19.18 1.43
C SER A 58 -19.60 19.71 2.17
N SER A 59 -19.51 19.76 3.51
CA SER A 59 -20.60 20.11 4.40
C SER A 59 -20.77 21.61 4.54
N THR A 60 -21.99 22.01 4.86
CA THR A 60 -22.28 23.40 5.24
C THR A 60 -21.76 23.68 6.65
N LYS A 61 -21.37 24.94 6.96
CA LYS A 61 -20.98 25.35 8.34
C LYS A 61 -21.98 24.93 9.43
N LYS A 62 -23.26 24.80 9.08
CA LYS A 62 -24.30 24.34 10.00
C LYS A 62 -24.17 22.86 10.34
N GLU A 63 -23.84 22.03 9.36
CA GLU A 63 -23.62 20.60 9.55
C GLU A 63 -22.35 20.34 10.34
N GLU A 64 -21.31 21.14 10.12
CA GLU A 64 -20.06 21.08 10.89
C GLU A 64 -20.32 21.33 12.40
N ILE A 65 -21.07 22.38 12.71
CA ILE A 65 -21.49 22.69 14.10
C ILE A 65 -22.32 21.54 14.68
N GLN A 66 -23.28 20.99 13.93
CA GLN A 66 -24.12 19.87 14.39
C GLN A 66 -23.29 18.61 14.66
N MET A 67 -22.30 18.31 13.82
CA MET A 67 -21.40 17.17 14.02
C MET A 67 -20.57 17.36 15.30
N GLY A 68 -20.08 18.58 15.56
CA GLY A 68 -19.38 18.93 16.79
C GLY A 68 -20.23 18.74 18.05
N GLU A 69 -21.46 19.27 18.04
CA GLU A 69 -22.41 19.12 19.16
C GLU A 69 -22.75 17.65 19.44
N LEU A 70 -22.93 16.84 18.38
CA LEU A 70 -23.19 15.41 18.50
C LEU A 70 -21.99 14.63 19.03
N ALA A 71 -20.78 14.99 18.61
CA ALA A 71 -19.54 14.41 19.11
C ALA A 71 -19.35 14.69 20.62
N GLU A 72 -19.56 15.94 21.04
CA GLU A 72 -19.53 16.32 22.46
C GLU A 72 -20.57 15.52 23.26
N LYS A 73 -21.83 15.50 22.79
CA LYS A 73 -22.90 14.71 23.43
C LYS A 73 -22.55 13.22 23.54
N LYS A 74 -21.98 12.62 22.49
CA LYS A 74 -21.50 11.23 22.52
C LYS A 74 -20.44 11.02 23.60
N THR A 75 -19.46 11.92 23.74
CA THR A 75 -18.44 11.79 24.79
C THR A 75 -19.02 11.89 26.20
N GLU A 76 -20.02 12.75 26.42
CA GLU A 76 -20.72 12.84 27.70
C GLU A 76 -21.51 11.56 28.01
N LEU A 77 -22.22 11.01 27.02
CA LEU A 77 -22.97 9.75 27.16
C LEU A 77 -22.02 8.58 27.47
N ILE A 78 -20.84 8.51 26.83
CA ILE A 78 -19.82 7.50 27.13
C ILE A 78 -19.26 7.66 28.56
N LYS A 79 -19.15 8.87 29.09
CA LYS A 79 -18.78 9.08 30.50
C LYS A 79 -19.91 8.62 31.43
N LYS A 80 -21.17 8.95 31.11
CA LYS A 80 -22.35 8.55 31.89
C LYS A 80 -22.53 7.03 31.93
N ILE A 81 -22.34 6.32 30.81
CA ILE A 81 -22.51 4.85 30.78
C ILE A 81 -21.48 4.12 31.63
N LYS A 82 -20.25 4.65 31.75
CA LYS A 82 -19.20 4.10 32.63
C LYS A 82 -19.54 4.23 34.11
N GLY A 83 -20.27 5.28 34.49
CA GLY A 83 -20.71 5.52 35.87
C GLY A 83 -22.07 4.90 36.23
N ALA A 84 -22.85 4.46 35.25
CA ALA A 84 -24.18 3.90 35.48
C ALA A 84 -24.10 2.52 36.18
N LEU A 85 -24.92 2.33 37.21
CA LEU A 85 -25.02 1.06 37.94
C LEU A 85 -26.25 0.25 37.51
N ILE A 86 -27.27 0.91 36.94
CA ILE A 86 -28.55 0.30 36.58
C ILE A 86 -28.54 -0.12 35.11
N SER A 87 -28.95 -1.37 34.84
CA SER A 87 -28.97 -1.95 33.48
C SER A 87 -29.86 -1.16 32.51
N ALA A 88 -31.05 -0.73 32.96
CA ALA A 88 -32.00 0.04 32.14
C ALA A 88 -31.45 1.41 31.71
N GLU A 89 -30.67 2.06 32.56
CA GLU A 89 -30.02 3.34 32.24
C GLU A 89 -28.89 3.15 31.22
N LYS A 90 -28.11 2.07 31.37
CA LYS A 90 -27.08 1.70 30.39
C LYS A 90 -27.68 1.45 29.01
N GLN A 91 -28.82 0.76 28.96
CA GLN A 91 -29.50 0.49 27.70
C GLN A 91 -29.95 1.79 27.01
N LYS A 92 -30.62 2.70 27.72
CA LYS A 92 -31.04 4.00 27.17
C LYS A 92 -29.85 4.81 26.65
N ILE A 93 -28.77 4.90 27.42
CA ILE A 93 -27.57 5.61 27.00
C ILE A 93 -26.94 4.97 25.76
N SER A 94 -26.92 3.63 25.68
CA SER A 94 -26.40 2.92 24.51
C SER A 94 -27.27 3.15 23.26
N GLU A 95 -28.58 3.22 23.41
CA GLU A 95 -29.51 3.53 22.31
C GLU A 95 -29.30 4.96 21.79
N GLU A 96 -29.11 5.94 22.68
CA GLU A 96 -28.76 7.31 22.28
C GLU A 96 -27.42 7.39 21.55
N ILE A 97 -26.38 6.72 22.06
CA ILE A 97 -25.08 6.65 21.38
C ILE A 97 -25.24 6.02 19.99
N LYS A 98 -26.05 4.97 19.86
CA LYS A 98 -26.31 4.30 18.58
C LYS A 98 -27.02 5.23 17.60
N ALA A 99 -28.01 6.00 18.05
CA ALA A 99 -28.70 6.98 17.21
C ALA A 99 -27.74 8.08 16.71
N ILE A 100 -26.85 8.57 17.58
CA ILE A 100 -25.82 9.55 17.22
C ILE A 100 -24.85 8.97 16.19
N ASN A 101 -24.36 7.74 16.42
CA ASN A 101 -23.45 7.08 15.47
C ASN A 101 -24.11 6.89 14.09
N ASN A 102 -25.36 6.40 14.04
CA ASN A 102 -26.07 6.22 12.77
C ASN A 102 -26.22 7.53 11.99
N PHE A 103 -26.54 8.63 12.68
CA PHE A 103 -26.65 9.94 12.04
C PHE A 103 -25.30 10.41 11.47
N MET A 104 -24.23 10.24 12.24
CA MET A 104 -22.89 10.61 11.78
C MET A 104 -22.43 9.73 10.62
N GLU A 105 -22.75 8.43 10.65
CA GLU A 105 -22.44 7.47 9.59
C GLU A 105 -23.12 7.85 8.26
N GLU A 106 -24.41 8.18 8.29
CA GLU A 106 -25.16 8.66 7.12
C GLU A 106 -24.51 9.92 6.51
N LYS A 107 -23.97 10.80 7.36
CA LYS A 107 -23.30 12.03 6.90
C LYS A 107 -21.93 11.78 6.28
N VAL A 108 -21.18 10.78 6.76
CA VAL A 108 -19.85 10.44 6.22
C VAL A 108 -19.90 9.40 5.10
N GLU A 109 -21.05 8.79 4.83
CA GLU A 109 -21.22 7.76 3.79
C GLU A 109 -20.70 8.16 2.41
N PRO A 110 -20.90 9.40 1.91
CA PRO A 110 -20.32 9.81 0.62
C PRO A 110 -18.80 9.80 0.62
N LEU A 111 -18.17 10.26 1.70
CA LEU A 111 -16.71 10.26 1.84
C LEU A 111 -16.18 8.83 1.96
N LYS A 112 -16.89 7.95 2.69
CA LYS A 112 -16.56 6.53 2.79
C LYS A 112 -16.57 5.88 1.40
N TYR A 113 -17.63 6.12 0.61
CA TYR A 113 -17.75 5.62 -0.75
C TYR A 113 -16.59 6.09 -1.65
N GLU A 114 -16.19 7.36 -1.57
CA GLU A 114 -15.04 7.86 -2.31
C GLU A 114 -13.71 7.21 -1.90
N LEU A 115 -13.52 6.97 -0.61
CA LEU A 115 -12.31 6.31 -0.09
C LEU A 115 -12.27 4.84 -0.49
N ASP A 116 -13.39 4.13 -0.42
CA ASP A 116 -13.52 2.73 -0.85
C ASP A 116 -13.22 2.59 -2.35
N LYS A 117 -13.74 3.51 -3.18
CA LYS A 117 -13.44 3.53 -4.62
C LYS A 117 -11.95 3.77 -4.88
N LYS A 118 -11.33 4.72 -4.18
CA LYS A 118 -9.87 4.96 -4.27
C LYS A 118 -9.07 3.75 -3.85
N LEU A 119 -9.53 3.02 -2.83
CA LEU A 119 -8.91 1.79 -2.37
C LEU A 119 -8.99 0.70 -3.44
N GLU A 120 -10.16 0.49 -4.04
CA GLU A 120 -10.35 -0.48 -5.13
C GLU A 120 -9.42 -0.18 -6.32
N ASP A 121 -9.36 1.08 -6.75
CA ASP A 121 -8.49 1.52 -7.84
C ASP A 121 -6.99 1.22 -7.54
N GLU A 122 -6.54 1.47 -6.31
CA GLU A 122 -5.16 1.19 -5.92
C GLU A 122 -4.88 -0.32 -5.77
N GLU A 123 -5.84 -1.10 -5.26
CA GLU A 123 -5.73 -2.56 -5.20
C GLU A 123 -5.69 -3.18 -6.60
N GLU A 124 -6.45 -2.65 -7.57
CA GLU A 124 -6.40 -3.08 -8.95
C GLU A 124 -5.04 -2.78 -9.59
N LYS A 125 -4.52 -1.56 -9.41
CA LYS A 125 -3.16 -1.20 -9.85
C LYS A 125 -2.12 -2.14 -9.24
N MET A 126 -2.26 -2.51 -7.96
CA MET A 126 -1.33 -3.44 -7.32
C MET A 126 -1.42 -4.84 -7.92
N LYS A 127 -2.63 -5.34 -8.22
CA LYS A 127 -2.82 -6.63 -8.94
C LYS A 127 -2.13 -6.60 -10.30
N GLN A 128 -2.30 -5.51 -11.06
CA GLN A 128 -1.62 -5.33 -12.36
C GLN A 128 -0.10 -5.27 -12.21
N SER A 129 0.42 -4.59 -11.17
CA SER A 129 1.86 -4.54 -10.88
C SER A 129 2.48 -5.92 -10.60
N LYS A 130 1.72 -6.85 -9.99
CA LYS A 130 2.20 -8.23 -9.79
C LYS A 130 2.41 -8.96 -11.12
N VAL A 131 1.55 -8.69 -12.11
CA VAL A 131 1.73 -9.23 -13.46
C VAL A 131 2.99 -8.64 -14.10
N TYR A 132 3.19 -7.32 -14.02
CA TYR A 132 4.38 -6.68 -14.59
C TYR A 132 5.70 -7.16 -14.00
N THR A 133 5.69 -7.52 -12.71
CA THR A 133 6.88 -8.00 -12.00
C THR A 133 7.02 -9.53 -12.00
N PHE A 134 6.10 -10.24 -12.67
CA PHE A 134 6.16 -11.69 -12.80
C PHE A 134 7.45 -12.10 -13.53
N ARG A 135 8.11 -13.15 -13.03
CA ARG A 135 9.47 -13.53 -13.43
C ARG A 135 9.53 -14.73 -14.37
N GLU A 136 8.40 -15.42 -14.57
CA GLU A 136 8.34 -16.71 -15.27
C GLU A 136 7.57 -16.59 -16.59
N PHE A 137 7.69 -15.44 -17.27
CA PHE A 137 7.10 -15.29 -18.59
C PHE A 137 7.76 -16.25 -19.60
N PRO A 138 6.98 -17.00 -20.40
CA PRO A 138 7.50 -17.81 -21.49
C PRO A 138 8.39 -17.01 -22.45
N TYR A 139 9.45 -17.64 -22.95
CA TYR A 139 10.43 -16.98 -23.82
C TYR A 139 9.83 -16.40 -25.11
N CYS A 140 8.71 -16.96 -25.59
CA CYS A 140 8.03 -16.53 -26.81
C CYS A 140 7.37 -15.15 -26.71
N PHE A 141 7.24 -14.58 -25.50
CA PHE A 141 6.77 -13.21 -25.31
C PHE A 141 7.86 -12.14 -25.54
N PHE A 142 9.12 -12.55 -25.71
CA PHE A 142 10.24 -11.63 -25.92
C PHE A 142 10.64 -11.61 -27.41
N SER A 143 10.94 -10.42 -27.92
CA SER A 143 11.42 -10.30 -29.29
C SER A 143 12.81 -10.94 -29.45
N ALA A 144 13.07 -11.56 -30.59
CA ALA A 144 14.37 -12.16 -30.91
C ALA A 144 15.53 -11.16 -30.73
N LYS A 145 15.31 -9.87 -31.06
CA LYS A 145 16.28 -8.79 -30.86
C LYS A 145 16.63 -8.60 -29.38
N THR A 146 15.66 -8.64 -28.49
CA THR A 146 15.87 -8.49 -27.04
C THR A 146 16.69 -9.64 -26.48
N LEU A 147 16.34 -10.88 -26.87
CA LEU A 147 17.08 -12.07 -26.48
C LEU A 147 18.52 -12.06 -27.02
N GLN A 148 18.72 -11.69 -28.28
CA GLN A 148 20.05 -11.56 -28.87
C GLN A 148 20.88 -10.47 -28.18
N ASN A 149 20.29 -9.34 -27.84
CA ASN A 149 20.99 -8.28 -27.10
C ASN A 149 21.44 -8.77 -25.73
N LEU A 150 20.57 -9.47 -24.99
CA LEU A 150 20.90 -10.04 -23.68
C LEU A 150 22.12 -10.98 -23.76
N LEU A 151 22.19 -11.80 -24.82
CA LEU A 151 23.31 -12.72 -25.05
C LEU A 151 24.59 -11.98 -25.50
N LYS A 152 24.46 -10.95 -26.36
CA LYS A 152 25.60 -10.16 -26.86
C LYS A 152 26.30 -9.37 -25.76
N TYR A 153 25.54 -8.76 -24.83
CA TYR A 153 26.13 -8.04 -23.69
C TYR A 153 26.90 -8.96 -22.73
N LYS A 154 26.60 -10.27 -22.69
CA LYS A 154 27.34 -11.26 -21.91
C LYS A 154 28.64 -11.74 -22.57
N LEU A 155 28.76 -11.62 -23.89
CA LEU A 155 29.93 -12.11 -24.64
C LEU A 155 31.02 -11.05 -24.85
N ILE A 156 30.70 -9.75 -24.77
CA ILE A 156 31.65 -8.68 -25.14
C ILE A 156 32.43 -8.12 -23.93
N ASN A 157 31.94 -8.27 -22.69
CA ASN A 157 32.62 -7.74 -21.50
C ASN A 157 33.42 -8.78 -20.69
N LYS A 158 33.68 -9.97 -21.24
CA LYS A 158 34.50 -11.02 -20.60
C LYS A 158 35.41 -11.75 -21.59
N LEU A 159 36.26 -11.02 -22.31
CA LEU A 159 37.53 -11.58 -22.77
C LEU A 159 38.63 -10.55 -22.49
N PRO A 160 39.53 -10.78 -21.51
CA PRO A 160 40.82 -10.10 -21.58
C PRO A 160 41.50 -10.51 -22.90
N SER A 161 42.01 -9.51 -23.60
CA SER A 161 42.87 -9.64 -24.78
C SER A 161 43.83 -10.84 -24.64
N PRO A 162 43.94 -11.72 -25.66
CA PRO A 162 44.90 -12.81 -25.65
C PRO A 162 46.29 -12.25 -25.96
N ASN A 163 46.89 -11.49 -25.04
CA ASN A 163 48.28 -11.05 -25.14
C ASN A 163 48.82 -10.67 -23.75
N SER A 164 49.03 -11.67 -22.89
CA SER A 164 50.01 -11.62 -21.80
C SER A 164 50.14 -12.99 -21.15
N ILE A 165 50.58 -13.98 -21.92
CA ILE A 165 51.30 -15.14 -21.36
C ILE A 165 52.76 -14.72 -21.34
N ASN A 166 53.28 -14.36 -20.17
CA ASN A 166 54.71 -14.43 -19.90
C ASN A 166 54.91 -15.61 -18.94
N LEU A 167 55.54 -16.65 -19.47
CA LEU A 167 56.12 -17.78 -18.74
C LEU A 167 57.25 -17.31 -17.83
N PRO A 168 57.52 -18.01 -16.73
CA PRO A 168 58.84 -18.55 -16.46
C PRO A 168 59.06 -19.89 -17.17
#